data_AF-A0A1Z9WB70-F1
#
_entry.id   AF-A0A1Z9WB70-F1
#
_cell.length_a   1.000
_cell.length_b   1.000
_cell.length_c   1.000
_cell.angle_alpha   90.00
_cell.angle_beta   90.00
_cell.angle_gamma   90.00
#
_symmetry.space_group_name_H-M   'P 1'
#
loop_
_entity.id
_entity.type
_entity.pdbx_description
1 polymer ?
#
loop_
_entity_poly.entity_id
_entity_poly.type
_entity_poly.pdbx_seq_one_letter_code
_entity_poly.pdbx_strand_id
1 'polypeptide(L)' 'MNTENFYIVATAPNDPSLQVRISGPYLTEQAAHADLEAAMVEAAAIDPSAKKYKYTISKVESRKPGVIQHMAANG' A
#
# COMPACT_ATOMS: atom_id res chain seq x y z
N MET A 1 -15.74 2.26 15.92
CA MET A 1 -14.39 2.81 15.68
C MET A 1 -14.01 2.46 14.25
N ASN A 2 -13.67 3.46 13.42
CA ASN A 2 -12.97 3.20 12.17
C ASN A 2 -11.48 3.18 12.52
N THR A 3 -10.89 1.99 12.69
CA THR A 3 -9.45 1.89 12.93
C THR A 3 -8.75 2.19 11.60
N GLU A 4 -8.08 3.33 11.53
CA GLU A 4 -7.22 3.66 10.39
C GLU A 4 -5.97 2.80 10.47
N ASN A 5 -5.64 2.09 9.39
CA ASN A 5 -4.52 1.15 9.37
C ASN A 5 -3.44 1.66 8.42
N PHE A 6 -2.18 1.42 8.75
CA PHE A 6 -1.06 1.68 7.86
C PHE A 6 -0.79 0.44 7.00
N TYR A 7 -0.38 0.66 5.75
CA TYR A 7 0.01 -0.39 4.81
C TYR A 7 1.26 0.02 4.07
N ILE A 8 2.10 -0.96 3.73
CA ILE A 8 3.21 -0.74 2.79
C ILE A 8 2.64 -0.90 1.38
N VAL A 9 2.71 0.19 0.60
CA VAL A 9 2.23 0.27 -0.77
C VAL A 9 3.42 0.38 -1.70
N ALA A 10 3.47 -0.49 -2.71
CA ALA A 10 4.41 -0.43 -3.82
C ALA A 10 3.72 0.18 -5.04
N THR A 11 4.28 1.26 -5.57
CA THR A 11 3.77 1.97 -6.75
C THR A 11 4.72 1.74 -7.93
N ALA A 12 4.20 1.28 -9.06
CA ALA A 12 5.01 1.09 -10.26
C ALA A 12 5.54 2.44 -10.78
N PRO A 13 6.83 2.56 -11.17
CA PRO A 13 7.41 3.82 -11.61
C PRO A 13 6.86 4.29 -12.97
N ASN A 14 6.35 3.36 -13.77
CA ASN A 14 5.80 3.60 -15.11
C ASN A 14 4.29 3.84 -15.10
N ASP A 15 3.59 3.44 -14.03
CA ASP A 15 2.14 3.57 -13.88
C ASP A 15 1.79 3.91 -12.43
N PRO A 16 1.64 5.20 -12.07
CA PRO A 16 1.37 5.62 -10.70
C PRO A 16 -0.06 5.29 -10.23
N SER A 17 -0.95 4.90 -11.14
CA SER A 17 -2.26 4.32 -10.83
C SER A 17 -2.13 2.90 -10.28
N LEU A 18 -1.13 2.13 -10.70
CA LEU A 18 -0.87 0.77 -10.24
C LEU A 18 -0.18 0.77 -8.86
N GLN A 19 -1.01 0.92 -7.83
CA GLN A 19 -0.62 0.85 -6.41
C GLN A 19 -1.02 -0.50 -5.82
N VAL A 20 -0.04 -1.27 -5.36
CA VAL A 20 -0.25 -2.60 -4.76
C VAL A 20 0.08 -2.54 -3.27
N ARG A 21 -0.86 -2.97 -2.41
CA ARG A 21 -0.62 -3.16 -0.98
C ARG A 21 0.13 -4.48 -0.79
N ILE A 22 1.40 -4.40 -0.41
CA ILE A 22 2.26 -5.59 -0.27
C ILE A 22 2.33 -6.11 1.17
N SER A 23 2.06 -5.27 2.18
CA SER A 23 1.97 -5.73 3.58
C SER A 23 1.14 -4.78 4.47
N GLY A 24 0.81 -5.25 5.68
CA GLY A 24 -0.14 -4.66 6.63
C GLY A 24 -1.46 -5.44 6.73
N PRO A 25 -2.41 -5.06 7.60
CA PRO A 25 -2.49 -3.79 8.33
C PRO A 25 -1.55 -3.68 9.54
N TYR A 26 -0.92 -2.51 9.68
CA TYR A 26 -0.22 -2.09 10.89
C TYR A 26 -1.05 -1.07 11.67
N LEU A 27 -0.97 -1.13 13.01
CA LEU A 27 -1.63 -0.18 13.91
C LEU A 27 -0.88 1.16 14.01
N THR A 28 0.42 1.18 13.71
CA THR A 28 1.27 2.37 13.76
C THR A 28 2.16 2.47 12.52
N GLU A 29 2.50 3.69 12.13
CA GLU A 29 3.45 3.96 11.05
C GLU A 29 4.84 3.37 11.35
N GLN A 30 5.25 3.39 12.62
CA GLN A 30 6.53 2.84 13.05
C GLN A 30 6.61 1.31 12.90
N ALA A 31 5.50 0.58 13.10
CA ALA A 31 5.45 -0.85 12.83
C ALA A 31 5.53 -1.14 11.32
N ALA A 32 4.90 -0.30 10.49
CA ALA A 32 5.02 -0.40 9.03
C ALA A 32 6.45 -0.06 8.54
N HIS A 33 7.15 0.87 9.20
CA HIS A 33 8.56 1.18 8.90
C HIS A 33 9.51 0.04 9.31
N ALA A 34 9.25 -0.63 10.43
CA ALA A 34 10.07 -1.75 10.89
C ALA A 34 10.02 -2.95 9.92
N ASP A 35 8.86 -3.17 9.27
CA ASP A 35 8.65 -4.26 8.31
C ASP A 35 8.97 -3.86 6.86
N LEU A 36 9.23 -2.57 6.58
CA LEU A 36 9.38 -2.03 5.23
C LEU A 36 10.49 -2.71 4.42
N GLU A 37 11.66 -2.92 5.03
CA GLU A 37 12.80 -3.55 4.36
C GLU A 37 12.51 -5.02 4.03
N ALA A 38 11.92 -5.76 4.97
CA ALA A 38 11.51 -7.14 4.76
C ALA A 38 10.46 -7.27 3.64
N ALA A 39 9.43 -6.43 3.67
CA ALA A 39 8.39 -6.39 2.65
C ALA A 39 8.94 -6.04 1.24
N MET A 40 9.96 -5.16 1.15
CA MET A 40 10.66 -4.87 -0.09
C MET A 40 11.49 -6.05 -0.59
N VAL A 41 12.16 -6.80 0.29
CA VAL A 41 12.92 -8.01 -0.05
C VAL A 41 11.99 -9.12 -0.56
N GLU A 42 10.89 -9.39 0.14
CA GLU A 42 9.89 -10.39 -0.24
C GLU A 42 9.24 -10.04 -1.60
N ALA A 43 8.82 -8.78 -1.80
CA ALA A 43 8.29 -8.33 -3.09
C ALA A 43 9.31 -8.50 -4.23
N ALA A 44 10.58 -8.21 -3.96
CA ALA A 44 11.68 -8.35 -4.92
C ALA A 44 12.11 -9.82 -5.18
N ALA A 45 11.76 -10.75 -4.28
CA ALA A 45 11.97 -12.18 -4.45
C ALA A 45 10.86 -12.81 -5.33
N ILE A 46 9.63 -12.31 -5.22
CA ILE A 46 8.49 -12.70 -6.07
C ILE A 46 8.61 -12.08 -7.47
N ASP A 47 8.82 -10.77 -7.55
CA ASP A 47 8.97 -10.03 -8.81
C ASP A 47 10.25 -9.18 -8.77
N PRO A 48 11.32 -9.53 -9.52
CA PRO A 48 12.56 -8.75 -9.55
C PRO A 48 12.38 -7.30 -10.04
N SER A 49 11.31 -6.99 -10.77
CA SER A 49 10.97 -5.62 -11.18
C SER A 49 10.46 -4.76 -10.02
N ALA A 50 9.94 -5.37 -8.95
CA ALA A 50 9.52 -4.68 -7.73
C ALA A 50 10.67 -3.88 -7.08
N LYS A 51 11.94 -4.22 -7.35
CA LYS A 51 13.12 -3.41 -6.96
C LYS A 51 13.11 -1.99 -7.54
N LYS A 52 12.33 -1.73 -8.59
CA LYS A 52 12.17 -0.41 -9.24
C LYS A 52 10.93 0.34 -8.74
N TYR A 53 10.10 -0.27 -7.89
CA TYR A 53 8.85 0.33 -7.43
C TYR A 53 9.15 1.32 -6.32
N LYS A 54 8.31 2.36 -6.21
CA LYS A 54 8.37 3.30 -5.09
C LYS A 54 7.55 2.73 -3.95
N TYR A 55 8.21 2.47 -2.82
CA TYR A 55 7.55 2.01 -1.61
C TYR A 55 7.19 3.20 -0.73
N THR A 56 5.94 3.25 -0.28
CA THR A 56 5.43 4.27 0.63
C THR A 56 4.52 3.64 1.67
N ILE A 57 4.58 4.12 2.90
CA ILE A 57 3.59 3.77 3.91
C ILE A 57 2.37 4.67 3.71
N SER A 58 1.20 4.07 3.53
CA SER A 58 -0.06 4.79 3.35
C SER A 58 -1.03 4.43 4.47
N LYS A 59 -1.54 5.46 5.14
CA LYS A 59 -2.64 5.34 6.09
C LYS A 59 -3.93 5.21 5.28
N VAL A 60 -4.52 4.01 5.27
CA VAL A 60 -5.78 3.75 4.58
C VAL A 60 -6.85 3.52 5.64
N GLU A 61 -7.89 4.34 5.60
CA GLU A 61 -9.09 4.11 6.41
C GLU A 61 -9.58 2.67 6.18
N SER A 62 -9.77 1.90 7.26
CA SER A 62 -10.43 0.60 7.19
C SER A 62 -11.94 0.79 6.98
N ARG A 63 -12.29 1.30 5.79
CA ARG A 63 -13.67 1.49 5.35
C ARG A 63 -14.32 0.12 5.29
N LYS A 64 -15.47 -0.01 5.95
CA LYS A 64 -16.26 -1.25 5.98
C LYS A 64 -16.39 -1.85 4.57
N PRO A 65 -16.22 -3.17 4.38
CA PRO A 65 -16.50 -3.79 3.10
C PRO A 65 -17.95 -3.50 2.72
N GLY A 66 -18.16 -2.80 1.60
CA GLY A 66 -19.50 -2.38 1.14
C GLY A 66 -19.57 -1.04 0.42
N VAL A 67 -18.57 -0.14 0.52
CA VAL A 67 -18.59 1.14 -0.21
C VAL A 67 -17.70 1.09 -1.45
N ILE A 68 -18.29 0.70 -2.58
CA ILE A 68 -17.72 1.03 -3.90
C ILE A 68 -17.90 2.53 -4.10
N GLN A 69 -16.81 3.30 -4.10
CA GLN A 69 -16.84 4.68 -4.55
C GLN A 69 -16.62 4.71 -6.06
N HIS A 70 -17.70 4.86 -6.82
CA HIS A 70 -17.60 5.40 -8.17
C HIS A 70 -17.09 6.85 -8.04
N MET A 71 -15.81 7.09 -8.32
CA MET A 71 -15.35 8.44 -8.64
C MET A 71 -15.92 8.80 -10.01
N ALA A 72 -17.15 9.32 -10.02
CA ALA A 72 -17.65 10.03 -11.18
C ALA A 72 -16.75 11.25 -11.40
N ALA A 73 -16.02 11.27 -12.51
CA ALA A 73 -15.34 12.47 -12.97
C ALA A 73 -16.41 13.46 -13.43
N ASN A 74 -16.67 14.50 -12.62
CA ASN A 74 -17.41 15.66 -13.10
C ASN A 74 -16.52 16.41 -14.11
N GLY A 75 -17.08 16.69 -15.28
CA GLY A 75 -16.54 17.66 -16.25
C GLY A 75 -16.96 19.09 -15.94
#